data_AF-A0A3P7IX85-F1
#
_entry.id   AF-A0A3P7IX85-F1
#
_cell.length_a   1.000
_cell.length_b   1.000
_cell.length_c   1.000
_cell.angle_alpha   90.00
_cell.angle_beta   90.00
_cell.angle_gamma   90.00
#
_symmetry.space_group_name_H-M   'P 1'
#
loop_
_entity.id
_entity.type
_entity.pdbx_description
1 polymer ?
#
loop_
_entity_poly.entity_id
_entity_poly.type
_entity_poly.pdbx_seq_one_letter_code
_entity_poly.pdbx_strand_id
1 'polypeptide(L)'
;MDAADRGILLNKLADLMERDHVILASLEALDNGKPYGMAYAIDVALAIACIRYYAGYADKYHGKTIPIRGNFFTYTRHEAVGICGQIIPVC
;
A
#
# COMPACT_ATOMS: atom_id res chain seq x y z
N MET A 1 9.53 -14.01 -6.67
CA MET A 1 8.21 -13.36 -6.68
C MET A 1 8.35 -12.10 -7.49
N ASP A 2 7.56 -11.99 -8.54
CA ASP A 2 7.65 -10.90 -9.49
C ASP A 2 6.97 -9.63 -8.96
N ALA A 3 7.18 -8.51 -9.66
CA ALA A 3 6.55 -7.25 -9.28
C ALA A 3 5.03 -7.30 -9.38
N ALA A 4 4.51 -8.01 -10.38
CA ALA A 4 3.09 -8.26 -10.55
C ALA A 4 2.50 -9.10 -9.40
N ASP A 5 3.20 -10.16 -8.97
CA ASP A 5 2.76 -11.02 -7.86
C ASP A 5 2.56 -10.22 -6.56
N ARG A 6 3.46 -9.26 -6.26
CA ARG A 6 3.31 -8.36 -5.11
C ARG A 6 2.03 -7.55 -5.19
N GLY A 7 1.72 -7.00 -6.37
CA GLY A 7 0.48 -6.27 -6.63
C GLY A 7 -0.76 -7.16 -6.47
N ILE A 8 -0.70 -8.42 -6.91
CA ILE A 8 -1.79 -9.39 -6.73
C ILE A 8 -2.05 -9.65 -5.24
N LEU A 9 -0.99 -9.86 -4.44
CA LEU A 9 -1.14 -10.08 -3.00
C LEU A 9 -1.74 -8.87 -2.27
N LEU A 10 -1.33 -7.65 -2.64
CA LEU A 10 -1.91 -6.42 -2.07
C LEU A 10 -3.37 -6.24 -2.48
N ASN A 11 -3.74 -6.53 -3.72
CA ASN A 11 -5.14 -6.51 -4.14
C ASN A 11 -5.98 -7.55 -3.40
N LYS A 12 -5.45 -8.77 -3.20
CA LYS A 12 -6.12 -9.80 -2.40
C LYS A 12 -6.32 -9.36 -0.96
N LEU A 13 -5.36 -8.64 -0.37
CA LEU A 13 -5.53 -8.05 0.96
C LEU A 13 -6.68 -7.04 0.97
N ALA A 14 -6.75 -6.15 -0.03
CA ALA A 14 -7.85 -5.20 -0.16
C ALA A 14 -9.21 -5.90 -0.30
N ASP A 15 -9.30 -6.99 -1.06
CA ASP A 15 -10.53 -7.78 -1.20
C ASP A 15 -10.96 -8.42 0.13
N LEU A 16 -10.00 -8.88 0.95
CA LEU A 16 -10.29 -9.43 2.28
C LEU A 16 -10.71 -8.34 3.26
N MET A 17 -10.11 -7.15 3.20
CA MET A 17 -10.53 -6.00 3.99
C MET A 17 -11.95 -5.55 3.63
N GLU A 18 -12.30 -5.58 2.34
CA GLU A 18 -13.64 -5.25 1.86
C GLU A 18 -14.69 -6.30 2.29
N ARG A 19 -14.32 -7.59 2.26
CA ARG A 19 -15.14 -8.67 2.84
C ARG A 19 -15.41 -8.44 4.33
N ASP A 20 -14.38 -8.06 5.08
CA ASP A 20 -14.43 -7.90 6.54
C ASP A 20 -14.73 -6.46 6.99
N HIS A 21 -15.19 -5.60 6.07
CA HIS A 21 -15.30 -4.16 6.26
C HIS A 21 -16.14 -3.77 7.49
N VAL A 22 -17.24 -4.49 7.74
CA VAL A 22 -18.10 -4.27 8.92
C VAL A 22 -17.34 -4.57 10.22
N ILE A 23 -16.61 -5.68 10.26
CA ILE A 23 -15.86 -6.10 11.45
C ILE A 23 -14.73 -5.12 11.74
N LEU A 24 -13.99 -4.72 10.70
CA LEU A 24 -12.92 -3.73 10.83
C LEU A 24 -13.44 -2.40 11.36
N ALA A 25 -14.56 -1.91 10.83
CA ALA A 25 -15.17 -0.65 11.28
C ALA A 25 -15.73 -0.75 12.70
N SER A 26 -16.29 -1.90 13.10
CA SER A 26 -16.74 -2.12 14.48
C SER A 26 -15.59 -2.16 15.47
N LEU A 27 -14.48 -2.83 15.13
CA LEU A 27 -13.29 -2.86 15.96
C LEU A 27 -12.67 -1.47 16.10
N GLU A 28 -12.53 -0.75 15.00
CA GLU A 28 -12.02 0.62 14.99
C GLU A 28 -12.88 1.54 15.88
N ALA A 29 -14.21 1.45 15.78
CA ALA A 29 -15.11 2.23 16.62
C ALA A 29 -15.01 1.86 18.11
N LEU A 30 -14.82 0.57 18.43
CA LEU A 30 -14.74 0.08 19.80
C LEU A 30 -13.42 0.44 20.49
N ASP A 31 -12.30 0.23 19.79
CA ASP A 31 -10.96 0.45 20.32
C ASP A 31 -10.62 1.95 20.37
N ASN A 32 -10.99 2.68 19.31
CA ASN A 32 -10.68 4.10 19.22
C ASN A 32 -11.73 5.01 19.86
N GLY A 33 -12.99 4.56 19.96
CA GLY A 33 -14.10 5.37 20.43
C GLY A 33 -14.71 6.30 19.38
N LYS A 34 -14.28 6.22 18.11
CA LYS A 34 -14.87 7.03 17.03
C LYS A 34 -16.25 6.51 16.61
N PRO A 35 -17.14 7.37 16.08
CA PRO A 35 -18.45 6.92 15.60
C PRO A 35 -18.32 5.88 14.49
N TYR A 36 -19.04 4.76 14.60
CA TYR A 36 -19.02 3.66 13.63
C TYR A 36 -19.25 4.13 12.18
N GLY A 37 -20.16 5.09 11.96
CA GLY A 37 -20.42 5.62 10.62
C GLY A 37 -19.19 6.27 9.98
N MET A 38 -18.35 6.95 10.77
CA MET A 38 -17.08 7.53 10.31
C MET A 38 -16.05 6.43 10.04
N ALA A 39 -15.87 5.49 10.98
CA ALA A 39 -14.95 4.37 10.82
C ALA A 39 -15.26 3.55 9.55
N TYR A 40 -16.55 3.30 9.30
CA TYR A 40 -17.02 2.57 8.13
C TYR A 40 -16.83 3.38 6.85
N ALA A 41 -17.46 4.56 6.75
CA ALA A 41 -17.53 5.27 5.48
C ALA A 41 -16.24 5.97 5.07
N ILE A 42 -15.34 6.25 6.03
CA ILE A 42 -14.12 7.03 5.80
C ILE A 42 -12.90 6.16 6.03
N ASP A 43 -12.67 5.70 7.26
CA ASP A 43 -11.35 5.16 7.63
C ASP A 43 -11.06 3.83 6.94
N VAL A 44 -11.96 2.86 7.08
CA VAL A 44 -11.79 1.53 6.46
C VAL A 44 -11.86 1.63 4.93
N ALA A 45 -12.78 2.43 4.41
CA ALA A 45 -12.91 2.65 2.97
C ALA A 45 -11.63 3.29 2.37
N LEU A 46 -11.06 4.29 3.04
CA LEU A 46 -9.83 4.95 2.62
C LEU A 46 -8.61 4.01 2.74
N ALA A 47 -8.54 3.19 3.78
CA ALA A 47 -7.49 2.19 3.94
C ALA A 47 -7.51 1.17 2.78
N ILE A 48 -8.69 0.65 2.42
CA ILE A 48 -8.86 -0.25 1.26
C ILE A 48 -8.39 0.43 -0.03
N ALA A 49 -8.85 1.66 -0.28
CA ALA A 49 -8.47 2.41 -1.47
C ALA A 49 -6.95 2.67 -1.53
N CYS A 50 -6.33 2.98 -0.40
CA CYS A 50 -4.89 3.18 -0.27
C CYS A 50 -4.10 1.91 -0.63
N ILE A 51 -4.51 0.76 -0.10
CA ILE A 51 -3.87 -0.53 -0.42
C ILE A 51 -4.02 -0.85 -1.92
N ARG A 52 -5.21 -0.66 -2.51
CA ARG A 52 -5.41 -0.86 -3.96
C ARG A 52 -4.55 0.07 -4.81
N TYR A 53 -4.41 1.34 -4.40
CA TYR A 53 -3.53 2.29 -5.08
C TYR A 53 -2.07 1.81 -5.09
N TYR A 54 -1.54 1.41 -3.94
CA TYR A 54 -0.16 0.91 -3.86
C TYR A 54 0.03 -0.47 -4.51
N ALA A 55 -1.01 -1.31 -4.55
CA ALA A 55 -1.00 -2.54 -5.33
C ALA A 55 -0.75 -2.26 -6.82
N GLY A 56 -1.40 -1.23 -7.36
CA GLY A 56 -1.20 -0.75 -8.73
C GLY A 56 0.18 -0.14 -8.98
N TYR A 57 0.92 0.26 -7.95
CA TYR A 57 2.25 0.85 -8.08
C TYR A 57 3.37 -0.20 -8.03
N ALA A 58 3.08 -1.43 -7.59
CA ALA A 58 4.08 -2.47 -7.32
C ALA A 58 4.96 -2.84 -8.54
N ASP A 59 4.40 -2.74 -9.75
CA ASP A 59 5.03 -3.02 -11.04
C ASP A 59 5.49 -1.76 -11.81
N LYS A 60 5.19 -0.57 -11.28
CA LYS A 60 5.46 0.73 -11.93
C LYS A 60 6.64 1.49 -11.32
N TYR A 61 7.34 0.88 -10.37
CA TYR A 61 8.50 1.48 -9.72
C TYR A 61 9.77 1.31 -10.56
N HIS A 62 9.88 2.11 -11.62
CA HIS A 62 10.95 2.01 -12.61
C HIS A 62 12.14 2.92 -12.28
N GLY A 63 13.33 2.48 -12.67
CA GLY A 63 14.53 3.32 -12.73
C GLY A 63 14.56 4.18 -14.00
N LYS A 64 15.72 4.78 -14.28
CA LYS A 64 15.94 5.64 -15.45
C LYS A 64 17.17 5.21 -16.21
N THR A 65 17.15 5.35 -17.52
CA THR A 65 18.35 5.35 -18.37
C THR A 65 18.82 6.78 -18.56
N ILE A 66 20.09 7.07 -18.26
CA ILE A 66 20.62 8.44 -18.23
C ILE A 66 21.61 8.63 -19.38
N PRO A 67 21.39 9.58 -20.31
CA PRO A 67 22.33 9.86 -21.37
C PRO A 67 23.49 10.68 -20.84
N ILE A 68 24.65 10.05 -20.65
CA ILE A 68 25.88 10.73 -20.23
C ILE A 68 26.84 10.90 -21.42
N ARG A 69 27.74 11.88 -21.31
CA ARG A 69 28.78 12.10 -22.33
C ARG A 69 29.81 10.97 -22.27
N GLY A 70 30.25 10.48 -23.43
CA GLY A 70 31.26 9.42 -23.55
C GLY A 70 30.65 8.03 -23.79
N ASN A 71 31.50 7.01 -23.83
CA ASN A 71 31.12 5.64 -24.16
C ASN A 71 30.75 4.84 -22.90
N PHE A 72 29.68 5.27 -22.22
CA PHE A 72 29.20 4.62 -21.00
C PHE A 72 27.68 4.42 -21.07
N PHE A 73 27.22 3.27 -20.58
CA PHE A 73 25.81 2.98 -20.37
C PHE A 73 25.46 3.20 -18.90
N THR A 74 24.56 4.15 -18.62
CA THR A 74 24.18 4.51 -17.25
C THR A 74 22.69 4.31 -17.04
N TYR A 75 22.34 3.61 -15.97
CA TYR A 75 20.96 3.38 -15.55
C TYR A 75 20.86 3.39 -14.03
N THR A 76 19.66 3.67 -13.52
CA THR A 76 19.36 3.58 -12.09
C THR A 76 18.48 2.36 -11.81
N ARG A 77 18.67 1.78 -10.62
CA ARG A 77 17.75 0.80 -10.04
C ARG A 77 17.20 1.40 -8.76
N HIS A 78 15.90 1.33 -8.58
CA HIS A 78 15.29 1.66 -7.29
C HIS A 78 15.03 0.35 -6.56
N GLU A 79 15.95 -0.02 -5.68
CA GLU A 79 15.88 -1.27 -4.91
C GLU A 79 15.20 -1.02 -3.57
N ALA A 80 14.55 -2.07 -3.04
CA ALA A 80 14.00 -2.00 -1.70
C ALA A 80 15.12 -1.81 -0.68
N VAL A 81 14.93 -0.91 0.28
CA VAL A 81 15.92 -0.61 1.33
C VAL A 81 16.22 -1.83 2.22
N GLY A 82 15.26 -2.75 2.36
CA GLY A 82 15.38 -3.94 3.19
C GLY A 82 14.39 -3.91 4.34
N ILE A 83 14.89 -3.96 5.58
CA ILE A 83 14.07 -3.98 6.78
C ILE A 83 13.59 -2.56 7.11
N CYS A 84 12.27 -2.40 7.31
CA CYS A 84 11.64 -1.13 7.66
C CYS A 84 10.91 -1.26 9.01
N GLY A 85 11.29 -0.45 10.01
CA GLY A 85 10.52 -0.30 11.26
C GLY A 85 9.49 0.82 11.13
N GLN A 86 8.20 0.51 11.24
CA GLN A 86 7.10 1.47 11.13
C GLN A 86 6.42 1.63 12.50
N ILE A 87 6.38 2.86 13.02
CA ILE A 87 5.66 3.22 14.25
C ILE A 87 4.49 4.11 13.84
N ILE A 88 3.27 3.73 14.24
CA ILE A 88 2.04 4.47 13.97
C ILE A 88 1.50 5.04 15.28
N PRO A 89 0.89 6.25 15.26
CA PRO A 89 0.18 6.76 16.43
C PRO A 89 -1.05 5.90 16.69
N VAL A 90 -1.52 5.89 17.93
CA VAL A 90 -2.89 5.47 18.21
C VAL A 90 -3.83 6.47 17.53
N CYS A 91 -4.89 5.97 16.87
CA CYS A 91 -5.89 6.82 16.24
C CYS A 91 -6.59 7.72 17.27
#